data_AF-A0A8B3NBL1-F1
#
_entry.id   AF-A0A8B3NBL1-F1
#
_cell.length_a   1.000
_cell.length_b   1.000
_cell.length_c   1.000
_cell.angle_alpha   90.00
_cell.angle_beta   90.00
_cell.angle_gamma   90.00
#
_symmetry.space_group_name_H-M   'P 1'
#
loop_
_entity.id
_entity.type
_entity.pdbx_description
1 polymer ?
#
loop_
_entity_poly.entity_id
_entity_poly.type
_entity_poly.pdbx_seq_one_letter_code
_entity_poly.pdbx_strand_id
1 'polypeptide(L)' 'AVWSPGLNENGNSKLGSIALEKLARMMNWSIFAP' A
#
# COMPACT_ATOMS: atom_id res chain seq x y z
N ALA A 1 6.95 -6.58 2.85
CA ALA A 1 6.64 -6.80 1.42
C ALA A 1 5.23 -7.38 1.32
N VAL A 2 4.45 -7.02 0.30
CA VAL A 2 3.09 -7.55 0.05
C VAL A 2 2.98 -8.03 -1.38
N TRP A 3 2.13 -9.02 -1.63
CA TRP A 3 1.85 -9.52 -2.96
C TRP A 3 0.40 -9.99 -3.08
N SER A 4 -0.21 -9.71 -4.23
CA SER A 4 -1.54 -10.18 -4.60
C SER A 4 -1.68 -10.14 -6.13
N PRO A 5 -2.36 -11.12 -6.76
CA PRO A 5 -2.64 -11.09 -8.19
C PRO A 5 -3.55 -9.91 -8.57
N GLY A 6 -3.49 -9.49 -9.84
CA GLY A 6 -4.24 -8.34 -10.36
C GLY A 6 -3.46 -7.03 -10.22
N LEU A 7 -2.98 -6.53 -11.35
CA LEU A 7 -2.22 -5.29 -11.42
C LEU A 7 -3.16 -4.09 -11.61
N ASN A 8 -2.75 -2.91 -11.12
CA ASN A 8 -3.34 -1.64 -11.53
C ASN A 8 -2.74 -1.17 -12.87
N GLU A 9 -3.17 0.00 -13.35
CA GLU A 9 -2.72 0.59 -14.62
C GLU A 9 -1.20 0.82 -14.68
N ASN A 10 -0.54 0.93 -13.52
CA ASN A 10 0.90 1.13 -13.41
C ASN A 10 1.68 -0.19 -13.22
N GLY A 11 1.02 -1.36 -13.29
CA GLY A 11 1.67 -2.65 -13.13
C GLY A 11 1.95 -3.05 -11.67
N ASN A 12 1.45 -2.30 -10.68
CA ASN A 12 1.60 -2.65 -9.26
C ASN A 12 0.46 -3.56 -8.80
N SER A 13 0.72 -4.43 -7.82
CA SER A 13 -0.33 -5.25 -7.20
C SER A 13 -1.42 -4.34 -6.60
N LYS A 14 -2.61 -4.33 -7.21
CA LYS A 14 -3.68 -3.39 -6.86
C LYS A 14 -4.11 -3.52 -5.40
N LEU A 15 -4.40 -4.76 -4.98
CA LEU A 15 -4.80 -5.05 -3.61
C LEU A 15 -3.62 -4.90 -2.63
N GLY A 16 -2.39 -5.22 -3.05
CA GLY A 16 -1.18 -5.01 -2.25
C GLY A 16 -0.96 -3.53 -1.91
N SER A 17 -1.08 -2.65 -2.90
CA SER A 17 -0.96 -1.20 -2.69
C SER A 17 -2.01 -0.67 -1.71
N ILE A 18 -3.28 -1.07 -1.87
CA ILE A 18 -4.37 -0.66 -0.95
C ILE A 18 -4.11 -1.17 0.48
N ALA A 19 -3.66 -2.42 0.63
CA ALA A 19 -3.40 -3.01 1.94
C ALA A 19 -2.26 -2.29 2.68
N LEU A 20 -1.16 -1.98 1.99
CA LEU A 20 -0.05 -1.23 2.56
C LEU A 20 -0.44 0.19 2.96
N GLU A 21 -1.21 0.88 2.13
CA GLU A 21 -1.71 2.22 2.45
C GLU A 21 -2.59 2.21 3.71
N LYS A 22 -3.53 1.26 3.81
CA LYS A 22 -4.36 1.10 5.01
C LYS A 22 -3.52 0.81 6.24
N LEU A 23 -2.55 -0.09 6.15
CA LEU A 23 -1.66 -0.44 7.26
C LEU A 23 -0.86 0.78 7.73
N ALA A 24 -0.22 1.51 6.81
CA ALA A 24 0.57 2.69 7.15
C ALA A 24 -0.28 3.76 7.86
N ARG A 25 -1.52 3.98 7.40
CA ARG A 25 -2.48 4.90 8.06
C ARG A 25 -2.85 4.43 9.47
N MET A 26 -3.16 3.14 9.64
CA MET A 26 -3.50 2.59 10.97
C MET A 26 -2.35 2.67 11.96
N MET A 27 -1.11 2.53 11.49
CA MET A 27 0.10 2.59 12.32
C MET A 27 0.63 4.02 12.53
N ASN A 28 -0.02 5.02 11.93
CA ASN A 28 0.48 6.40 11.87
C ASN A 28 1.94 6.47 11.37
N TRP A 29 2.27 5.66 10.36
CA TRP A 29 3.60 5.59 9.77
C TRP A 29 3.72 6.52 8.56
N SER A 30 4.52 7.56 8.71
CA SER A 30 4.94 8.42 7.61
C SER A 30 6.24 9.13 8.00
N ILE A 31 7.20 9.17 7.08
CA ILE A 31 8.42 9.98 7.24
C ILE A 31 8.17 11.48 7.06
N PHE A 32 6.98 11.84 6.58
CA PHE A 32 6.54 13.22 6.31
C PHE A 32 5.41 13.68 7.24
N ALA A 33 4.99 12.85 8.21
CA ALA A 33 4.09 13.32 9.26
C ALA A 33 4.83 14.36 10.15
N PRO A 34 4.11 15.29 10.81
CA PRO A 34 4.71 16.22 11.76
C PRO A 34 5.56 15.53 12.84
#